data_AF-A0A7Y0BZC1-F1
#
_entry.id   AF-A0A7Y0BZC1-F1
#
_cell.length_a   1.000
_cell.length_b   1.000
_cell.length_c   1.000
_cell.angle_alpha   90.00
_cell.angle_beta   90.00
_cell.angle_gamma   90.00
#
_symmetry.space_group_name_H-M   'P 1'
#
loop_
_entity.id
_entity.type
_entity.pdbx_description
1 polymer ?
#
loop_
_entity_poly.entity_id
_entity_poly.type
_entity_poly.pdbx_seq_one_letter_code
_entity_poly.pdbx_strand_id
1 'polypeptide(L)'
;MPISPTITSTPGAAAGAFSAPVVQHFRQALLWPVRLMPIAGTKRTHRPWQVLRDMGDASPWREEVDEYSGDSSRFHERHYNEFVSFLPYVQRFLYGEGRSRNRSGNSAGNDGDSPMRIFRRHDIAALRVVAQPGDVPVTLNVVHCDLYFFFDVDVVLLNLEVSAEHLTLAQAQEQIYRFGRAYPAGWDAQGGALHCMSSVEWMAADGSVLASSDAQQRDAFLSHVAEHRAPRVAAHWSYLMQPLVSDNSDAPGALRYRQIEYYRMPVMAYLALDDPRRLTRNDFIRLGLVTGAGASDAELPYAEQHLADFEQRYCYDRFWSDAGAAPNTRYLCNGHALIVVGDARSEYFCGPERGVLAQFRHQHFLLFLIAHFQKASLLMFSDQLVEALKRLDIHSTPSVKDFKRAIRASFERFLRFTHRYWFHEISEQAQVRALSHLCTTHLGLDPLYAEVKERIADMNTYLDTDSLRRQASTVVRLTVVTLFGLIGTVTTGFLGMNLLAEADAPLWRKAIWFGVVFIATTWLTLYTMIKSQRLSDFIDALSNDRLSVRGKLAALARVWRPGSD
;
A
#
# COMPACT_ATOMS: atom_id res chain seq x y z
N MET A 1 39.12 -79.11 13.57
CA MET A 1 39.33 -77.65 13.50
C MET A 1 38.61 -77.13 12.24
N PRO A 2 37.96 -75.97 12.32
CA PRO A 2 36.55 -75.84 11.95
C PRO A 2 36.29 -75.35 10.52
N ILE A 3 35.15 -75.78 10.01
CA ILE A 3 34.53 -75.36 8.75
C ILE A 3 33.95 -73.96 8.99
N SER A 4 34.44 -72.96 8.25
CA SER A 4 33.84 -71.62 8.22
C SER A 4 32.71 -71.59 7.18
N PRO A 5 31.52 -71.07 7.51
CA PRO A 5 30.44 -70.96 6.53
C PRO A 5 30.68 -69.76 5.62
N THR A 6 30.60 -70.00 4.31
CA THR A 6 30.56 -69.00 3.26
C THR A 6 29.29 -68.16 3.41
N ILE A 7 29.44 -66.88 3.80
CA ILE A 7 28.35 -65.91 3.74
C ILE A 7 28.27 -65.43 2.29
N THR A 8 27.29 -65.94 1.56
CA THR A 8 26.86 -65.39 0.27
C THR A 8 26.23 -64.03 0.55
N SER A 9 26.99 -62.94 0.35
CA SER A 9 26.43 -61.60 0.29
C SER A 9 25.58 -61.49 -0.97
N THR A 10 24.27 -61.51 -0.79
CA THR A 10 23.32 -60.99 -1.76
C THR A 10 23.77 -59.57 -2.13
N PRO A 11 23.92 -59.20 -3.42
CA PRO A 11 24.15 -57.81 -3.76
C PRO A 11 22.91 -57.05 -3.32
N GLY A 12 23.05 -56.32 -2.21
CA GLY A 12 22.05 -55.38 -1.74
C GLY A 12 21.68 -54.49 -2.91
N ALA A 13 20.36 -54.38 -3.13
CA ALA A 13 19.76 -53.46 -4.06
C ALA A 13 20.52 -52.13 -4.00
N ALA A 14 21.12 -51.76 -5.13
CA ALA A 14 21.68 -50.44 -5.30
C ALA A 14 20.62 -49.45 -4.85
N ALA A 15 20.90 -48.74 -3.75
CA ALA A 15 20.13 -47.58 -3.35
C ALA A 15 20.19 -46.63 -4.54
N GLY A 16 19.15 -46.65 -5.37
CA GLY A 16 19.02 -45.72 -6.47
C GLY A 16 19.14 -44.33 -5.86
N ALA A 17 20.13 -43.56 -6.31
CA ALA A 17 20.17 -42.15 -6.01
C ALA A 17 18.79 -41.59 -6.39
N PHE A 18 17.98 -41.24 -5.39
CA PHE A 18 16.66 -40.68 -5.61
C PHE A 18 16.91 -39.35 -6.30
N SER A 19 16.75 -39.32 -7.63
CA SER A 19 16.82 -38.07 -8.37
C SER A 19 15.75 -37.12 -7.82
N ALA A 20 16.01 -35.81 -7.85
CA ALA A 20 14.98 -34.83 -7.54
C ALA A 20 13.79 -34.99 -8.50
N PRO A 21 12.55 -34.72 -8.05
CA PRO A 21 11.39 -34.75 -8.93
C PRO A 21 11.51 -33.68 -10.04
N VAL A 22 10.86 -33.94 -11.16
CA VAL A 22 10.79 -33.03 -12.31
C VAL A 22 9.54 -32.19 -12.20
N VAL A 23 9.67 -30.88 -12.39
CA VAL A 23 8.54 -29.95 -12.47
C VAL A 23 7.99 -30.02 -13.89
N GLN A 24 6.92 -30.80 -14.05
CA GLN A 24 6.25 -31.00 -15.34
C GLN A 24 5.60 -29.70 -15.82
N HIS A 25 4.90 -29.01 -14.91
CA HIS A 25 4.24 -27.74 -15.19
C HIS A 25 4.60 -26.70 -14.13
N PHE A 26 5.20 -25.60 -14.55
CA PHE A 26 5.59 -24.48 -13.70
C PHE A 26 4.81 -23.22 -14.07
N ARG A 27 4.29 -22.52 -13.07
CA ARG A 27 3.84 -21.13 -13.19
C ARG A 27 4.39 -20.30 -12.06
N GLN A 28 4.70 -19.05 -12.35
CA GLN A 28 5.09 -18.05 -11.37
C GLN A 28 4.34 -16.76 -11.67
N ALA A 29 3.65 -16.21 -10.67
CA ALA A 29 3.10 -14.87 -10.73
C ALA A 29 3.89 -13.95 -9.79
N LEU A 30 4.37 -12.82 -10.31
CA LEU A 30 5.01 -11.76 -9.54
C LEU A 30 4.07 -10.58 -9.41
N LEU A 31 3.97 -10.04 -8.21
CA LEU A 31 3.14 -8.89 -7.92
C LEU A 31 4.02 -7.76 -7.38
N TRP A 32 4.30 -6.74 -8.19
CA TRP A 32 5.18 -5.64 -7.80
C TRP A 32 4.39 -4.39 -7.38
N PRO A 33 4.33 -4.08 -6.07
CA PRO A 33 3.70 -2.86 -5.59
C PRO A 33 4.59 -1.63 -5.79
N VAL A 34 4.05 -0.63 -6.48
CA VAL A 34 4.66 0.68 -6.65
C VAL A 34 3.69 1.79 -6.29
N ARG A 35 4.23 2.89 -5.77
CA ARG A 35 3.50 4.11 -5.45
C ARG A 35 3.60 5.05 -6.64
N LEU A 36 2.48 5.63 -7.03
CA LEU A 36 2.45 6.72 -7.99
C LEU A 36 2.86 8.02 -7.31
N MET A 37 3.80 8.74 -7.93
CA MET A 37 4.33 10.00 -7.41
C MET A 37 3.61 11.18 -8.07
N PRO A 38 3.32 12.25 -7.32
CA PRO A 38 2.77 13.47 -7.90
C PRO A 38 3.82 14.18 -8.77
N ILE A 39 3.41 14.68 -9.93
CA ILE A 39 4.30 15.49 -10.79
C ILE A 39 4.30 16.93 -10.30
N ALA A 40 5.49 17.42 -9.89
CA ALA A 40 5.66 18.77 -9.38
C ALA A 40 5.15 19.83 -10.38
N GLY A 41 4.43 20.83 -9.87
CA GLY A 41 3.92 21.96 -10.68
C GLY A 41 2.64 21.68 -11.48
N THR A 42 2.12 20.44 -11.49
CA THR A 42 0.86 20.11 -12.17
C THR A 42 -0.25 19.82 -11.15
N LYS A 43 -1.40 20.48 -11.29
CA LYS A 43 -2.62 20.02 -10.63
C LYS A 43 -3.12 18.79 -11.39
N ARG A 44 -3.15 17.63 -10.74
CA ARG A 44 -3.68 16.40 -11.34
C ARG A 44 -5.17 16.59 -11.62
N THR A 45 -5.52 16.88 -12.87
CA THR A 45 -6.91 16.97 -13.34
C THR A 45 -7.48 15.61 -13.71
N HIS A 46 -6.61 14.67 -14.11
CA HIS A 46 -6.97 13.32 -14.52
C HIS A 46 -6.49 12.27 -13.50
N ARG A 47 -7.24 11.18 -13.39
CA ARG A 47 -6.86 10.00 -12.61
C ARG A 47 -5.74 9.25 -13.34
N PRO A 48 -4.87 8.50 -12.63
CA PRO A 48 -3.69 7.89 -13.24
C PRO A 48 -3.99 6.99 -14.45
N TRP A 49 -5.00 6.13 -14.35
CA TRP A 49 -5.38 5.24 -15.45
C TRP A 49 -6.00 5.97 -16.64
N GLN A 50 -6.61 7.14 -16.43
CA GLN A 50 -7.13 7.96 -17.54
C GLN A 50 -5.98 8.45 -18.40
N VAL A 51 -4.82 8.78 -17.81
CA VAL A 51 -3.61 9.14 -18.57
C VAL A 51 -3.19 8.01 -19.50
N LEU A 52 -3.17 6.76 -19.03
CA LEU A 52 -2.83 5.61 -19.88
C LEU A 52 -3.88 5.36 -20.97
N ARG A 53 -5.16 5.50 -20.64
CA ARG A 53 -6.26 5.36 -21.61
C ARG A 53 -6.18 6.42 -22.71
N ASP A 54 -5.95 7.67 -22.32
CA ASP A 54 -5.90 8.82 -23.22
C ASP A 54 -4.66 8.78 -24.14
N MET A 55 -3.59 8.07 -23.74
CA MET A 55 -2.42 7.82 -24.58
C MET A 55 -2.71 6.89 -25.78
N GLY A 56 -3.76 6.06 -25.72
CA GLY A 56 -4.13 5.15 -26.80
C GLY A 56 -2.94 4.31 -27.31
N ASP A 57 -2.65 4.42 -28.61
CA ASP A 57 -1.59 3.66 -29.26
C ASP A 57 -0.15 4.05 -28.88
N ALA A 58 0.04 5.19 -28.20
CA ALA A 58 1.35 5.59 -27.68
C ALA A 58 1.75 4.82 -26.40
N SER A 59 0.83 4.07 -25.79
CA SER A 59 1.09 3.19 -24.65
C SER A 59 1.05 1.73 -25.12
N PRO A 60 1.86 0.79 -24.58
CA PRO A 60 1.68 -0.65 -24.81
C PRO A 60 0.57 -1.24 -23.94
N TRP A 61 0.07 -0.49 -22.95
CA TRP A 61 -0.98 -0.91 -22.03
C TRP A 61 -2.36 -0.66 -22.62
N ARG A 62 -3.23 -1.67 -22.58
CA ARG A 62 -4.64 -1.60 -23.02
C ARG A 62 -5.55 -1.91 -21.84
N GLU A 63 -6.56 -1.08 -21.62
CA GLU A 63 -7.55 -1.32 -20.57
C GLU A 63 -8.31 -2.62 -20.89
N GLU A 64 -8.25 -3.58 -19.97
CA GLU A 64 -9.06 -4.80 -20.04
C GLU A 64 -10.45 -4.46 -19.49
N VAL A 65 -11.44 -4.46 -20.39
CA VAL A 65 -12.84 -4.23 -20.01
C VAL A 65 -13.38 -5.54 -19.46
N ASP A 66 -13.53 -5.57 -18.13
CA ASP A 66 -13.95 -6.72 -17.32
C ASP A 66 -15.02 -7.60 -18.01
N GLU A 67 -14.76 -8.91 -18.10
CA GLU A 67 -15.67 -9.90 -18.69
C GLU A 67 -17.00 -9.98 -17.94
N TYR A 68 -17.04 -9.61 -16.64
CA TYR A 68 -18.29 -9.46 -15.87
C TYR A 68 -19.13 -8.26 -16.32
N SER A 69 -18.54 -7.31 -17.04
CA SER A 69 -19.18 -6.11 -17.58
C SER A 69 -19.52 -6.19 -19.07
N GLY A 70 -19.15 -7.30 -19.73
CA GLY A 70 -19.28 -7.57 -21.17
C GLY A 70 -20.44 -8.51 -21.56
N ASP A 71 -20.29 -9.16 -22.73
CA ASP A 71 -21.25 -10.12 -23.25
C ASP A 71 -21.22 -11.44 -22.46
N SER A 72 -22.39 -11.93 -22.04
CA SER A 72 -22.57 -13.19 -21.29
C SER A 72 -21.95 -14.41 -21.98
N SER A 73 -21.71 -14.35 -23.29
CA SER A 73 -21.04 -15.39 -24.07
C SER A 73 -19.57 -15.62 -23.66
N ARG A 74 -18.92 -14.65 -23.01
CA ARG A 74 -17.54 -14.73 -22.47
C ARG A 74 -17.51 -15.11 -20.99
N PHE A 75 -18.67 -15.27 -20.37
CA PHE A 75 -18.77 -15.64 -18.96
C PHE A 75 -18.70 -17.16 -18.80
N HIS A 76 -17.59 -17.65 -18.26
CA HIS A 76 -17.34 -19.08 -18.07
C HIS A 76 -17.58 -19.52 -16.61
N GLU A 77 -17.79 -20.82 -16.40
CA GLU A 77 -18.05 -21.41 -15.06
C GLU A 77 -16.96 -21.04 -14.03
N ARG A 78 -15.70 -20.93 -14.48
CA ARG A 78 -14.59 -20.49 -13.64
C ARG A 78 -14.80 -19.09 -13.02
N HIS A 79 -15.42 -18.16 -13.77
CA HIS A 79 -15.74 -16.82 -13.28
C HIS A 79 -16.83 -16.91 -12.22
N TYR A 80 -17.88 -17.70 -12.46
CA TYR A 80 -18.89 -17.94 -11.43
C TYR A 80 -18.29 -18.47 -10.13
N ASN A 81 -17.43 -19.50 -10.22
CA ASN A 81 -16.77 -20.09 -9.05
C ASN A 81 -15.87 -19.09 -8.32
N GLU A 82 -15.15 -18.23 -9.04
CA GLU A 82 -14.36 -17.15 -8.47
C GLU A 82 -15.24 -16.12 -7.74
N PHE A 83 -16.33 -15.66 -8.38
CA PHE A 83 -17.25 -14.67 -7.83
C PHE A 83 -17.88 -15.15 -6.51
N VAL A 84 -18.44 -16.36 -6.49
CA VAL A 84 -19.13 -16.91 -5.31
C VAL A 84 -18.18 -17.29 -4.17
N SER A 85 -16.88 -17.31 -4.41
CA SER A 85 -15.89 -17.49 -3.34
C SER A 85 -15.77 -16.29 -2.43
N PHE A 86 -16.06 -15.09 -2.91
CA PHE A 86 -15.83 -13.88 -2.14
C PHE A 86 -17.11 -13.35 -1.48
N LEU A 87 -16.95 -12.71 -0.32
CA LEU A 87 -18.06 -12.04 0.36
C LEU A 87 -18.56 -10.83 -0.45
N PRO A 88 -19.84 -10.42 -0.32
CA PRO A 88 -20.43 -9.39 -1.18
C PRO A 88 -19.70 -8.04 -1.21
N TYR A 89 -19.06 -7.65 -0.10
CA TYR A 89 -18.29 -6.40 -0.07
C TYR A 89 -16.95 -6.51 -0.82
N VAL A 90 -16.34 -7.71 -0.84
CA VAL A 90 -15.14 -7.98 -1.64
C VAL A 90 -15.51 -8.12 -3.12
N GLN A 91 -16.65 -8.73 -3.44
CA GLN A 91 -17.17 -8.76 -4.80
C GLN A 91 -17.36 -7.36 -5.38
N ARG A 92 -17.97 -6.43 -4.61
CA ARG A 92 -18.09 -5.02 -5.02
C ARG A 92 -16.74 -4.37 -5.26
N PHE A 93 -15.73 -4.71 -4.45
CA PHE A 93 -14.37 -4.25 -4.64
C PHE A 93 -13.77 -4.75 -5.97
N LEU A 94 -13.84 -6.04 -6.22
CA LEU A 94 -13.18 -6.70 -7.35
C LEU A 94 -13.88 -6.43 -8.68
N TYR A 95 -15.22 -6.48 -8.70
CA TYR A 95 -16.02 -6.49 -9.93
C TYR A 95 -16.95 -5.26 -10.09
N GLY A 96 -16.96 -4.36 -9.10
CA GLY A 96 -17.83 -3.17 -9.11
C GLY A 96 -19.31 -3.47 -8.85
N GLU A 97 -20.19 -2.53 -9.20
CA GLU A 97 -21.64 -2.67 -9.11
C GLU A 97 -22.28 -3.01 -10.48
N GLY A 98 -23.21 -3.98 -10.50
CA GLY A 98 -23.88 -4.42 -11.73
C GLY A 98 -24.74 -3.32 -12.40
N ARG A 99 -24.62 -3.18 -13.73
CA ARG A 99 -25.18 -2.09 -14.55
C ARG A 99 -26.71 -1.95 -14.56
N SER A 100 -27.47 -2.86 -13.94
CA SER A 100 -28.95 -2.88 -14.02
C SER A 100 -29.63 -1.61 -13.49
N ARG A 101 -28.95 -0.78 -12.69
CA ARG A 101 -29.50 0.48 -12.15
C ARG A 101 -29.23 1.74 -12.99
N ASN A 102 -28.38 1.70 -14.02
CA ASN A 102 -27.98 2.90 -14.79
C ASN A 102 -28.58 2.98 -16.22
N ARG A 103 -29.82 2.50 -16.39
CA ARG A 103 -30.58 2.65 -17.66
C ARG A 103 -31.27 4.02 -17.82
N SER A 104 -31.26 4.89 -16.81
CA SER A 104 -31.71 6.28 -16.96
C SER A 104 -30.57 7.13 -17.51
N GLY A 105 -30.54 7.28 -18.83
CA GLY A 105 -29.56 8.12 -19.52
C GLY A 105 -29.62 9.56 -19.04
N ASN A 106 -28.53 10.06 -18.45
CA ASN A 106 -27.86 11.31 -18.82
C ASN A 106 -26.58 11.54 -17.97
N SER A 107 -25.78 10.50 -17.76
CA SER A 107 -24.47 10.63 -17.13
C SER A 107 -23.44 10.04 -18.08
N ALA A 108 -22.62 10.92 -18.67
CA ALA A 108 -21.30 10.53 -19.15
C ALA A 108 -20.66 9.66 -18.05
N GLY A 109 -20.25 8.45 -18.42
CA GLY A 109 -20.03 7.32 -17.52
C GLY A 109 -19.47 7.72 -16.16
N ASN A 110 -20.16 7.32 -15.09
CA ASN A 110 -19.69 7.51 -13.74
C ASN A 110 -18.41 6.66 -13.58
N ASP A 111 -17.26 7.23 -13.93
CA ASP A 111 -15.93 6.61 -13.97
C ASP A 111 -15.48 6.08 -12.58
N GLY A 112 -16.32 6.22 -11.54
CA GLY A 112 -16.18 5.71 -10.17
C GLY A 112 -16.92 4.40 -9.85
N ASP A 113 -17.63 3.78 -10.81
CA ASP A 113 -18.41 2.56 -10.56
C ASP A 113 -17.54 1.31 -10.37
N SER A 114 -16.33 1.24 -10.95
CA SER A 114 -15.37 0.14 -10.70
C SER A 114 -14.22 0.59 -9.77
N PRO A 115 -14.05 -0.02 -8.58
CA PRO A 115 -12.94 0.25 -7.65
C PRO A 115 -11.56 -0.16 -8.14
N MET A 116 -11.48 -1.07 -9.10
CA MET A 116 -10.26 -1.66 -9.63
C MET A 116 -10.30 -1.64 -11.17
N ARG A 117 -9.18 -1.28 -11.79
CA ARG A 117 -9.03 -1.29 -13.26
C ARG A 117 -7.76 -2.00 -13.66
N ILE A 118 -7.84 -2.78 -14.72
CA ILE A 118 -6.76 -3.64 -15.19
C ILE A 118 -6.32 -3.15 -16.56
N PHE A 119 -5.01 -3.02 -16.76
CA PHE A 119 -4.42 -2.72 -18.06
C PHE A 119 -3.46 -3.83 -18.43
N ARG A 120 -3.67 -4.47 -19.57
CA ARG A 120 -2.82 -5.56 -20.06
C ARG A 120 -1.83 -5.07 -21.11
N ARG A 121 -0.66 -5.66 -21.09
CA ARG A 121 0.41 -5.51 -22.08
C ARG A 121 0.55 -6.80 -22.89
N HIS A 122 0.62 -6.70 -24.21
CA HIS A 122 0.56 -7.84 -25.14
C HIS A 122 1.78 -7.99 -26.07
N ASP A 123 2.68 -7.01 -26.10
CA ASP A 123 3.86 -6.99 -26.98
C ASP A 123 4.98 -7.95 -26.53
N ILE A 124 4.88 -8.51 -25.32
CA ILE A 124 5.88 -9.41 -24.73
C ILE A 124 5.33 -10.84 -24.72
N ALA A 125 6.02 -11.76 -25.40
CA ALA A 125 5.60 -13.15 -25.53
C ALA A 125 6.37 -14.10 -24.60
N ALA A 126 7.65 -13.84 -24.37
CA ALA A 126 8.51 -14.75 -23.65
C ALA A 126 9.62 -14.03 -22.88
N LEU A 127 10.23 -14.77 -21.97
CA LEU A 127 11.29 -14.37 -21.06
C LEU A 127 12.42 -15.39 -21.16
N ARG A 128 13.64 -14.95 -21.49
CA ARG A 128 14.83 -15.79 -21.44
C ARG A 128 15.70 -15.39 -20.26
N VAL A 129 16.08 -16.36 -19.42
CA VAL A 129 16.87 -16.12 -18.20
C VAL A 129 18.04 -17.08 -18.09
N VAL A 130 19.08 -16.60 -17.42
CA VAL A 130 20.22 -17.41 -16.98
C VAL A 130 20.37 -17.15 -15.48
N ALA A 131 20.26 -18.20 -14.66
CA ALA A 131 20.26 -18.06 -13.20
C ALA A 131 21.65 -17.69 -12.68
N GLN A 132 22.66 -18.47 -13.04
CA GLN A 132 24.06 -18.24 -12.69
C GLN A 132 24.95 -18.22 -13.95
N PRO A 133 26.10 -17.53 -13.91
CA PRO A 133 27.04 -17.55 -15.02
C PRO A 133 27.41 -18.98 -15.43
N GLY A 134 27.19 -19.32 -16.71
CA GLY A 134 27.47 -20.65 -17.26
C GLY A 134 26.28 -21.62 -17.28
N ASP A 135 25.16 -21.28 -16.64
CA ASP A 135 23.95 -22.09 -16.71
C ASP A 135 23.34 -22.06 -18.13
N VAL A 136 22.64 -23.15 -18.48
CA VAL A 136 21.85 -23.21 -19.72
C VAL A 136 20.68 -22.23 -19.63
N PRO A 137 20.46 -21.36 -20.64
CA PRO A 137 19.32 -20.45 -20.64
C PRO A 137 17.98 -21.18 -20.58
N VAL A 138 17.10 -20.70 -19.70
CA VAL A 138 15.71 -21.18 -19.59
C VAL A 138 14.80 -20.15 -20.25
N THR A 139 13.88 -20.62 -21.08
CA THR A 139 12.85 -19.76 -21.69
C THR A 139 11.50 -20.04 -21.04
N LEU A 140 10.84 -18.98 -20.56
CA LEU A 140 9.51 -19.01 -19.99
C LEU A 140 8.55 -18.24 -20.89
N ASN A 141 7.33 -18.73 -21.03
CA ASN A 141 6.25 -18.05 -21.74
C ASN A 141 5.62 -17.01 -20.82
N VAL A 142 5.38 -15.79 -21.32
CA VAL A 142 4.58 -14.78 -20.61
C VAL A 142 3.11 -15.13 -20.82
N VAL A 143 2.41 -15.43 -19.73
CA VAL A 143 0.98 -15.76 -19.74
C VAL A 143 0.16 -14.48 -19.81
N HIS A 144 0.48 -13.50 -18.97
CA HIS A 144 -0.02 -12.12 -19.07
C HIS A 144 0.87 -11.17 -18.27
N CYS A 145 0.76 -9.88 -18.59
CA CYS A 145 1.37 -8.79 -17.85
C CYS A 145 0.35 -7.67 -17.69
N ASP A 146 -0.03 -7.38 -16.44
CA ASP A 146 -1.16 -6.54 -16.10
C ASP A 146 -0.76 -5.44 -15.08
N LEU A 147 -1.29 -4.23 -15.22
CA LEU A 147 -1.27 -3.20 -14.20
C LEU A 147 -2.65 -3.09 -13.54
N TYR A 148 -2.67 -3.21 -12.22
CA TYR A 148 -3.86 -3.01 -11.39
C TYR A 148 -3.85 -1.61 -10.80
N PHE A 149 -4.84 -0.81 -11.16
CA PHE A 149 -5.11 0.52 -10.60
C PHE A 149 -6.28 0.46 -9.64
N PHE A 150 -6.19 1.23 -8.55
CA PHE A 150 -7.21 1.29 -7.53
C PHE A 150 -7.76 2.71 -7.41
N PHE A 151 -9.08 2.82 -7.27
CA PHE A 151 -9.74 4.10 -7.13
C PHE A 151 -9.33 4.82 -5.83
N ASP A 152 -9.02 6.13 -5.92
CA ASP A 152 -8.59 6.99 -4.79
C ASP A 152 -7.33 6.51 -4.00
N VAL A 153 -6.57 5.56 -4.54
CA VAL A 153 -5.30 5.08 -3.93
C VAL A 153 -4.17 5.19 -4.95
N ASP A 154 -3.08 5.87 -4.58
CA ASP A 154 -1.91 6.08 -5.44
C ASP A 154 -0.96 4.85 -5.46
N VAL A 155 -1.53 3.64 -5.48
CA VAL A 155 -0.79 2.36 -5.58
C VAL A 155 -1.14 1.71 -6.91
N VAL A 156 -0.12 1.16 -7.57
CA VAL A 156 -0.27 0.30 -8.74
C VAL A 156 0.43 -1.01 -8.45
N LEU A 157 -0.21 -2.12 -8.82
CA LEU A 157 0.41 -3.44 -8.76
C LEU A 157 0.67 -3.93 -10.18
N LEU A 158 1.93 -4.18 -10.52
CA LEU A 158 2.28 -4.91 -11.73
C LEU A 158 2.19 -6.39 -11.44
N ASN A 159 1.32 -7.10 -12.16
CA ASN A 159 1.16 -8.54 -12.11
C ASN A 159 1.73 -9.17 -13.37
N LEU A 160 2.74 -10.02 -13.22
CA LEU A 160 3.37 -10.75 -14.31
C LEU A 160 3.25 -12.24 -14.04
N GLU A 161 2.54 -12.99 -14.88
CA GLU A 161 2.51 -14.44 -14.83
C GLU A 161 3.39 -15.03 -15.96
N VAL A 162 4.33 -15.90 -15.59
CA VAL A 162 5.17 -16.67 -16.52
C VAL A 162 4.97 -18.17 -16.30
N SER A 163 5.22 -18.96 -17.34
CA SER A 163 5.08 -20.41 -17.30
C SER A 163 6.19 -21.12 -18.06
N ALA A 164 6.51 -22.33 -17.63
CA ALA A 164 7.45 -23.21 -18.30
C ALA A 164 7.06 -24.67 -18.05
N GLU A 165 7.58 -25.57 -18.87
CA GLU A 165 7.39 -27.01 -18.71
C GLU A 165 8.75 -27.69 -18.50
N HIS A 166 8.71 -28.86 -17.86
CA HIS A 166 9.87 -29.74 -17.70
C HIS A 166 11.11 -29.08 -17.08
N LEU A 167 10.93 -28.27 -16.03
CA LEU A 167 12.04 -27.71 -15.27
C LEU A 167 12.59 -28.72 -14.25
N THR A 168 13.89 -28.67 -13.98
CA THR A 168 14.42 -29.32 -12.78
C THR A 168 13.95 -28.57 -11.54
N LEU A 169 13.87 -29.26 -10.39
CA LEU A 169 13.51 -28.61 -9.13
C LEU A 169 14.45 -27.44 -8.80
N ALA A 170 15.75 -27.60 -9.05
CA ALA A 170 16.74 -26.54 -8.83
C ALA A 170 16.48 -25.31 -9.72
N GLN A 171 16.17 -25.52 -11.01
CA GLN A 171 15.81 -24.42 -11.91
C GLN A 171 14.55 -23.68 -11.42
N ALA A 172 13.52 -24.41 -10.97
CA ALA A 172 12.31 -23.81 -10.43
C ALA A 172 12.60 -23.02 -9.14
N GLN A 173 13.39 -23.56 -8.21
CA GLN A 173 13.80 -22.86 -6.98
C GLN A 173 14.58 -21.58 -7.30
N GLU A 174 15.57 -21.63 -8.19
CA GLU A 174 16.34 -20.45 -8.60
C GLU A 174 15.48 -19.41 -9.32
N GLN A 175 14.52 -19.86 -10.16
CA GLN A 175 13.56 -19.00 -10.83
C GLN A 175 12.69 -18.22 -9.85
N ILE A 176 12.08 -18.90 -8.87
CA ILE A 176 11.29 -18.25 -7.81
C ILE A 176 12.17 -17.34 -6.95
N TYR A 177 13.41 -17.75 -6.67
CA TYR A 177 14.33 -17.03 -5.79
C TYR A 177 14.88 -15.72 -6.36
N ARG A 178 15.26 -15.72 -7.64
CA ARG A 178 16.07 -14.67 -8.25
C ARG A 178 15.31 -13.68 -9.11
N PHE A 179 14.30 -14.16 -9.83
CA PHE A 179 13.71 -13.39 -10.93
C PHE A 179 12.99 -12.13 -10.44
N GLY A 180 12.15 -12.26 -9.41
CA GLY A 180 11.32 -11.17 -8.89
C GLY A 180 12.07 -10.13 -8.05
N ARG A 181 13.20 -9.60 -8.54
CA ARG A 181 13.98 -8.56 -7.88
C ARG A 181 14.11 -7.33 -8.77
N ALA A 182 13.56 -6.20 -8.31
CA ALA A 182 13.59 -4.95 -9.07
C ALA A 182 15.03 -4.43 -9.29
N TYR A 183 15.94 -4.76 -8.38
CA TYR A 183 17.37 -4.44 -8.43
C TYR A 183 18.20 -5.37 -7.53
N PRO A 184 19.54 -5.40 -7.69
CA PRO A 184 20.44 -6.20 -6.86
C PRO A 184 20.42 -5.82 -5.38
N ALA A 185 20.52 -6.82 -4.50
CA ALA A 185 20.69 -6.60 -3.05
C ALA A 185 22.09 -6.10 -2.67
N GLY A 186 23.05 -6.33 -3.56
CA GLY A 186 24.47 -6.12 -3.36
C GLY A 186 25.26 -6.85 -4.45
N TRP A 187 26.56 -6.94 -4.26
CA TRP A 187 27.47 -7.61 -5.20
C TRP A 187 28.44 -8.50 -4.45
N ASP A 188 28.83 -9.62 -5.08
CA ASP A 188 29.88 -10.49 -4.56
C ASP A 188 31.27 -9.88 -4.78
N ALA A 189 32.31 -10.60 -4.35
CA ALA A 189 33.70 -10.17 -4.48
C ALA A 189 34.16 -10.01 -5.95
N GLN A 190 33.47 -10.67 -6.88
CA GLN A 190 33.71 -10.62 -8.32
C GLN A 190 32.89 -9.51 -9.01
N GLY A 191 32.05 -8.79 -8.26
CA GLY A 191 31.18 -7.74 -8.78
C GLY A 191 29.87 -8.26 -9.39
N GLY A 192 29.56 -9.56 -9.25
CA GLY A 192 28.32 -10.17 -9.70
C GLY A 192 27.14 -9.76 -8.81
N ALA A 193 25.99 -9.49 -9.43
CA ALA A 193 24.79 -9.07 -8.71
C ALA A 193 24.25 -10.21 -7.83
N LEU A 194 24.24 -10.00 -6.51
CA LEU A 194 23.77 -11.01 -5.56
C LEU A 194 22.27 -11.24 -5.70
N HIS A 195 21.91 -12.53 -5.70
CA HIS A 195 20.53 -13.03 -5.72
C HIS A 195 19.69 -12.65 -6.94
N CYS A 196 20.26 -11.99 -7.94
CA CYS A 196 19.61 -11.73 -9.22
C CYS A 196 19.96 -12.83 -10.23
N MET A 197 19.16 -12.89 -11.30
CA MET A 197 19.53 -13.63 -12.50
C MET A 197 20.81 -13.03 -13.09
N SER A 198 21.69 -13.88 -13.61
CA SER A 198 22.88 -13.46 -14.35
C SER A 198 22.49 -12.63 -15.58
N SER A 199 21.50 -13.11 -16.35
CA SER A 199 20.90 -12.38 -17.46
C SER A 199 19.37 -12.58 -17.52
N VAL A 200 18.69 -11.58 -18.07
CA VAL A 200 17.24 -11.57 -18.31
C VAL A 200 16.99 -10.83 -19.61
N GLU A 201 16.17 -11.40 -20.48
CA GLU A 201 15.79 -10.81 -21.76
C GLU A 201 14.28 -10.97 -21.98
N TRP A 202 13.60 -9.86 -22.27
CA TRP A 202 12.23 -9.86 -22.75
C TRP A 202 12.21 -10.10 -24.25
N MET A 203 11.33 -10.98 -24.71
CA MET A 203 11.24 -11.39 -26.11
C MET A 203 9.84 -11.14 -26.67
N ALA A 204 9.78 -10.60 -27.89
CA ALA A 204 8.56 -10.52 -28.67
C ALA A 204 8.18 -11.88 -29.27
N ALA A 205 6.98 -11.95 -29.86
CA ALA A 205 6.46 -13.18 -30.48
C ALA A 205 7.30 -13.67 -31.68
N ASP A 206 8.04 -12.78 -32.33
CA ASP A 206 8.97 -13.10 -33.42
C ASP A 206 10.35 -13.57 -32.93
N GLY A 207 10.57 -13.64 -31.62
CA GLY A 207 11.83 -14.01 -30.98
C GLY A 207 12.85 -12.87 -30.89
N SER A 208 12.50 -11.64 -31.31
CA SER A 208 13.36 -10.47 -31.13
C SER A 208 13.46 -10.08 -29.66
N VAL A 209 14.65 -9.64 -29.24
CA VAL A 209 14.89 -9.16 -27.87
C VAL A 209 14.42 -7.72 -27.76
N LEU A 210 13.44 -7.48 -26.89
CA LEU A 210 12.83 -6.18 -26.63
C LEU A 210 13.63 -5.35 -25.62
N ALA A 211 14.13 -6.01 -24.57
CA ALA A 211 14.96 -5.39 -23.55
C ALA A 211 15.76 -6.44 -22.79
N SER A 212 16.95 -6.06 -22.34
CA SER A 212 17.85 -6.89 -21.54
C SER A 212 18.11 -6.27 -20.17
N SER A 213 18.36 -7.10 -19.17
CA SER A 213 18.74 -6.65 -17.84
C SER A 213 20.15 -6.07 -17.81
N ASP A 214 20.32 -5.02 -17.02
CA ASP A 214 21.59 -4.40 -16.69
C ASP A 214 21.99 -4.64 -15.23
N ALA A 215 21.36 -5.60 -14.54
CA ALA A 215 21.59 -5.86 -13.11
C ALA A 215 23.07 -6.08 -12.75
N GLN A 216 23.88 -6.56 -13.70
CA GLN A 216 25.32 -6.78 -13.53
C GLN A 216 26.16 -5.48 -13.60
N GLN A 217 25.57 -4.35 -13.99
CA GLN A 217 26.27 -3.05 -14.12
C GLN A 217 26.35 -2.31 -12.78
N ARG A 218 27.17 -2.81 -11.85
CA ARG A 218 27.31 -2.29 -10.47
C ARG A 218 27.40 -0.76 -10.38
N ASP A 219 28.27 -0.12 -11.16
CA ASP A 219 28.56 1.31 -11.05
C ASP A 219 27.36 2.20 -11.38
N ALA A 220 26.45 1.74 -12.26
CA ALA A 220 25.22 2.46 -12.59
C ALA A 220 24.26 2.52 -11.40
N PHE A 221 24.15 1.43 -10.62
CA PHE A 221 23.32 1.40 -9.42
C PHE A 221 23.94 2.23 -8.28
N LEU A 222 25.25 2.14 -8.08
CA LEU A 222 25.95 2.90 -7.04
C LEU A 222 25.89 4.41 -7.29
N SER A 223 26.14 4.84 -8.52
CA SER A 223 26.06 6.26 -8.90
C SER A 223 24.66 6.81 -8.67
N HIS A 224 23.62 6.07 -9.07
CA HIS A 224 22.23 6.51 -8.89
C HIS A 224 21.85 6.65 -7.41
N VAL A 225 22.26 5.71 -6.54
CA VAL A 225 22.02 5.80 -5.09
C VAL A 225 22.78 6.96 -4.46
N ALA A 226 24.01 7.22 -4.91
CA ALA A 226 24.82 8.33 -4.41
C ALA A 226 24.15 9.70 -4.67
N GLU A 227 23.57 9.86 -5.86
CA GLU A 227 22.89 11.08 -6.29
C GLU A 227 21.49 11.22 -5.69
N HIS A 228 20.66 10.19 -5.77
CA HIS A 228 19.22 10.30 -5.50
C HIS A 228 18.79 9.77 -4.13
N ARG A 229 19.69 9.09 -3.40
CA ARG A 229 19.38 8.37 -2.14
C ARG A 229 18.22 7.38 -2.30
N ALA A 230 18.10 6.79 -3.48
CA ALA A 230 17.09 5.81 -3.84
C ALA A 230 17.69 4.74 -4.76
N PRO A 231 17.20 3.50 -4.70
CA PRO A 231 17.69 2.43 -5.55
C PRO A 231 17.23 2.62 -7.01
N ARG A 232 18.12 2.29 -7.94
CA ARG A 232 17.83 2.27 -9.38
C ARG A 232 17.10 0.98 -9.72
N VAL A 233 16.01 1.05 -10.48
CA VAL A 233 15.33 -0.12 -11.04
C VAL A 233 16.14 -0.65 -12.23
N ALA A 234 16.30 -1.97 -12.32
CA ALA A 234 16.99 -2.60 -13.45
C ALA A 234 16.26 -2.34 -14.78
N ALA A 235 17.00 -2.28 -15.89
CA ALA A 235 16.51 -1.88 -17.19
C ALA A 235 15.33 -2.72 -17.69
N HIS A 236 15.39 -4.05 -17.53
CA HIS A 236 14.31 -4.95 -17.94
C HIS A 236 12.98 -4.72 -17.19
N TRP A 237 13.02 -4.37 -15.90
CA TRP A 237 11.82 -3.99 -15.15
C TRP A 237 11.34 -2.59 -15.51
N SER A 238 12.27 -1.66 -15.74
CA SER A 238 11.95 -0.30 -16.20
C SER A 238 11.28 -0.31 -17.57
N TYR A 239 11.73 -1.18 -18.48
CA TYR A 239 11.10 -1.41 -19.79
C TYR A 239 9.67 -1.90 -19.63
N LEU A 240 9.44 -2.86 -18.73
CA LEU A 240 8.12 -3.42 -18.49
C LEU A 240 7.13 -2.34 -18.04
N MET A 241 7.57 -1.39 -17.20
CA MET A 241 6.73 -0.31 -16.67
C MET A 241 6.38 0.81 -17.66
N GLN A 242 7.08 0.94 -18.79
CA GLN A 242 6.84 2.02 -19.75
C GLN A 242 5.36 2.08 -20.17
N PRO A 243 4.74 3.28 -20.24
CA PRO A 243 5.35 4.62 -20.21
C PRO A 243 5.48 5.22 -18.80
N LEU A 244 5.19 4.45 -17.74
CA LEU A 244 5.46 4.89 -16.37
C LEU A 244 6.99 4.94 -16.18
N VAL A 245 7.49 6.03 -15.60
CA VAL A 245 8.94 6.22 -15.39
C VAL A 245 9.27 6.26 -13.91
N SER A 246 10.47 5.81 -13.54
CA SER A 246 10.95 5.94 -12.15
C SER A 246 10.98 7.42 -11.74
N ASP A 247 10.59 7.71 -10.51
CA ASP A 247 10.48 9.07 -9.97
C ASP A 247 11.80 9.86 -10.05
N ASN A 248 12.93 9.17 -9.88
CA ASN A 248 14.28 9.75 -9.93
C ASN A 248 14.94 9.58 -11.31
N SER A 249 14.18 9.28 -12.35
CA SER A 249 14.69 9.25 -13.73
C SER A 249 14.56 10.61 -14.40
N ASP A 250 15.57 10.97 -15.20
CA ASP A 250 15.53 12.13 -16.09
C ASP A 250 14.55 11.96 -17.26
N ALA A 251 14.05 10.74 -17.49
CA ALA A 251 13.10 10.48 -18.56
C ALA A 251 11.81 11.30 -18.37
N PRO A 252 11.28 11.92 -19.43
CA PRO A 252 9.97 12.55 -19.38
C PRO A 252 8.89 11.48 -19.22
N GLY A 253 7.89 11.72 -18.38
CA GLY A 253 6.80 10.77 -18.16
C GLY A 253 5.63 11.41 -17.42
N ALA A 254 4.41 11.19 -17.92
CA ALA A 254 3.17 11.70 -17.34
C ALA A 254 2.73 10.91 -16.09
N LEU A 255 3.33 9.73 -15.86
CA LEU A 255 3.16 8.94 -14.65
C LEU A 255 4.53 8.56 -14.11
N ARG A 256 4.77 8.93 -12.86
CA ARG A 256 6.00 8.57 -12.14
C ARG A 256 5.69 7.56 -11.05
N TYR A 257 6.60 6.62 -10.83
CA TYR A 257 6.46 5.62 -9.78
C TYR A 257 7.70 5.51 -8.91
N ARG A 258 7.49 5.11 -7.66
CA ARG A 258 8.52 4.77 -6.70
C ARG A 258 8.18 3.43 -6.05
N GLN A 259 9.18 2.65 -5.70
CA GLN A 259 8.96 1.43 -4.94
C GLN A 259 8.50 1.74 -3.51
N ILE A 260 7.60 0.90 -2.98
CA ILE A 260 7.02 1.05 -1.65
C ILE A 260 7.76 0.22 -0.61
N GLU A 261 7.96 -1.07 -0.91
CA GLU A 261 8.36 -2.05 0.10
C GLU A 261 9.86 -2.39 0.02
N TYR A 262 10.12 -3.56 -0.56
CA TYR A 262 11.38 -4.28 -0.52
C TYR A 262 11.71 -4.70 -1.94
N TYR A 263 13.00 -4.91 -2.22
CA TYR A 263 13.49 -5.17 -3.57
C TYR A 263 12.98 -6.50 -4.16
N ARG A 264 12.51 -7.43 -3.32
CA ARG A 264 11.80 -8.64 -3.74
C ARG A 264 10.33 -8.35 -3.98
N MET A 265 9.84 -8.78 -5.12
CA MET A 265 8.43 -8.76 -5.48
C MET A 265 7.74 -9.95 -4.81
N PRO A 266 6.56 -9.74 -4.18
CA PRO A 266 5.69 -10.83 -3.79
C PRO A 266 5.48 -11.85 -4.90
N VAL A 267 5.49 -13.14 -4.56
CA VAL A 267 5.51 -14.23 -5.54
C VAL A 267 4.49 -15.30 -5.23
N MET A 268 3.77 -15.74 -6.26
CA MET A 268 3.04 -17.00 -6.25
C MET A 268 3.72 -17.99 -7.17
N ALA A 269 3.74 -19.27 -6.81
CA ALA A 269 4.22 -20.31 -7.71
C ALA A 269 3.34 -21.56 -7.66
N TYR A 270 3.17 -22.20 -8.81
CA TYR A 270 2.49 -23.47 -8.97
C TYR A 270 3.46 -24.47 -9.58
N LEU A 271 3.66 -25.59 -8.90
CA LEU A 271 4.56 -26.66 -9.33
C LEU A 271 3.78 -27.98 -9.39
N ALA A 272 3.54 -28.47 -10.61
CA ALA A 272 3.10 -29.83 -10.83
C ALA A 272 4.32 -30.74 -11.02
N LEU A 273 4.52 -31.65 -10.07
CA LEU A 273 5.67 -32.56 -10.03
C LEU A 273 5.27 -33.95 -10.52
N ASP A 274 6.23 -34.69 -11.09
CA ASP A 274 6.05 -36.09 -11.45
C ASP A 274 5.72 -36.99 -10.25
N ASP A 275 6.36 -36.75 -9.10
CA ASP A 275 5.93 -37.29 -7.80
C ASP A 275 6.29 -36.31 -6.66
N PRO A 276 5.32 -35.56 -6.11
CA PRO A 276 5.57 -34.57 -5.06
C PRO A 276 6.08 -35.17 -3.75
N ARG A 277 5.91 -36.48 -3.52
CA ARG A 277 6.37 -37.14 -2.28
C ARG A 277 7.88 -37.34 -2.25
N ARG A 278 8.56 -37.18 -3.38
CA ARG A 278 10.03 -37.20 -3.47
C ARG A 278 10.66 -35.89 -2.97
N LEU A 279 9.87 -34.84 -2.76
CA LEU A 279 10.38 -33.63 -2.12
C LEU A 279 10.78 -33.91 -0.68
N THR A 280 11.99 -33.51 -0.35
CA THR A 280 12.49 -33.55 1.02
C THR A 280 11.92 -32.38 1.83
N ARG A 281 12.08 -32.45 3.14
CA ARG A 281 11.80 -31.32 4.03
C ARG A 281 12.59 -30.07 3.60
N ASN A 282 13.85 -30.23 3.20
CA ASN A 282 14.69 -29.11 2.76
C ASN A 282 14.09 -28.44 1.52
N ASP A 283 13.58 -29.22 0.56
CA ASP A 283 12.95 -28.67 -0.65
C ASP A 283 11.71 -27.84 -0.31
N PHE A 284 10.86 -28.30 0.61
CA PHE A 284 9.72 -27.53 1.09
C PHE A 284 10.14 -26.24 1.79
N ILE A 285 11.20 -26.27 2.58
CA ILE A 285 11.74 -25.07 3.23
C ILE A 285 12.26 -24.08 2.18
N ARG A 286 13.01 -24.56 1.17
CA ARG A 286 13.54 -23.71 0.10
C ARG A 286 12.44 -23.05 -0.72
N LEU A 287 11.40 -23.82 -1.06
CA LEU A 287 10.21 -23.27 -1.72
C LEU A 287 9.50 -22.28 -0.79
N GLY A 288 9.09 -22.73 0.40
CA GLY A 288 8.24 -21.96 1.31
C GLY A 288 8.87 -20.67 1.85
N LEU A 289 10.19 -20.63 2.03
CA LEU A 289 10.92 -19.42 2.43
C LEU A 289 11.55 -18.67 1.26
N VAL A 290 11.37 -19.19 0.04
CA VAL A 290 11.94 -18.68 -1.19
C VAL A 290 13.45 -18.43 -1.02
N THR A 291 14.20 -19.51 -0.90
CA THR A 291 15.66 -19.51 -0.91
C THR A 291 16.17 -20.23 -2.16
N GLY A 292 17.38 -19.90 -2.62
CA GLY A 292 17.99 -20.59 -3.77
C GLY A 292 18.21 -22.09 -3.50
N ALA A 293 18.58 -22.83 -4.54
CA ALA A 293 18.78 -24.28 -4.50
C ALA A 293 19.93 -24.70 -3.56
N GLY A 294 20.82 -23.76 -3.20
CA GLY A 294 21.98 -24.03 -2.33
C GLY A 294 23.10 -24.77 -3.06
N ALA A 295 24.22 -24.97 -2.37
CA ALA A 295 25.37 -25.69 -2.93
C ALA A 295 25.25 -27.22 -2.77
N SER A 296 24.40 -27.68 -1.85
CA SER A 296 24.17 -29.09 -1.55
C SER A 296 22.74 -29.32 -1.04
N ASP A 297 22.16 -30.45 -1.43
CA ASP A 297 20.82 -30.89 -1.01
C ASP A 297 20.72 -31.14 0.50
N ALA A 298 21.85 -31.41 1.17
CA ALA A 298 21.91 -31.70 2.60
C ALA A 298 21.95 -30.45 3.50
N GLU A 299 22.29 -29.28 2.93
CA GLU A 299 22.46 -28.06 3.71
C GLU A 299 21.13 -27.32 3.85
N LEU A 300 20.65 -27.15 5.08
CA LEU A 300 19.47 -26.33 5.36
C LEU A 300 19.80 -24.85 5.12
N PRO A 301 18.88 -24.05 4.57
CA PRO A 301 19.13 -22.62 4.33
C PRO A 301 19.24 -21.80 5.61
N TYR A 302 18.74 -22.32 6.74
CA TYR A 302 18.80 -21.68 8.05
C TYR A 302 19.11 -22.72 9.13
N ALA A 303 19.44 -22.22 10.34
CA ALA A 303 19.70 -23.08 11.49
C ALA A 303 18.48 -23.96 11.82
N GLU A 304 18.74 -25.22 12.17
CA GLU A 304 17.69 -26.23 12.40
C GLU A 304 16.66 -25.80 13.46
N GLN A 305 17.10 -25.16 14.55
CA GLN A 305 16.22 -24.66 15.61
C GLN A 305 15.24 -23.59 15.10
N HIS A 306 15.66 -22.74 14.16
CA HIS A 306 14.77 -21.73 13.56
C HIS A 306 13.70 -22.37 12.67
N LEU A 307 13.99 -23.55 12.13
CA LEU A 307 13.13 -24.27 11.21
C LEU A 307 12.27 -25.34 11.91
N ALA A 308 12.37 -25.50 13.23
CA ALA A 308 11.73 -26.60 13.96
C ALA A 308 10.19 -26.62 13.81
N ASP A 309 9.56 -25.46 13.67
CA ASP A 309 8.11 -25.27 13.55
C ASP A 309 7.66 -24.92 12.11
N PHE A 310 8.52 -25.16 11.11
CA PHE A 310 8.30 -24.75 9.72
C PHE A 310 6.94 -25.22 9.19
N GLU A 311 6.62 -26.51 9.34
CA GLU A 311 5.39 -27.10 8.82
C GLU A 311 4.15 -26.47 9.47
N GLN A 312 4.18 -26.24 10.78
CA GLN A 312 3.06 -25.63 11.50
C GLN A 312 2.84 -24.18 11.08
N ARG A 313 3.91 -23.45 10.78
CA ARG A 313 3.85 -22.00 10.51
C ARG A 313 3.60 -21.67 9.05
N TYR A 314 4.15 -22.46 8.13
CA TYR A 314 4.16 -22.10 6.72
C TYR A 314 3.37 -23.06 5.84
N CYS A 315 3.06 -24.29 6.28
CA CYS A 315 2.34 -25.27 5.47
C CYS A 315 0.84 -25.31 5.79
N TYR A 316 0.00 -25.32 4.75
CA TYR A 316 -1.41 -25.68 4.84
C TYR A 316 -1.64 -27.06 4.21
N ASP A 317 -1.66 -28.07 5.08
CA ASP A 317 -1.56 -29.49 4.73
C ASP A 317 -2.89 -30.23 4.63
N ARG A 318 -4.00 -29.50 4.46
CA ARG A 318 -5.34 -30.10 4.35
C ARG A 318 -5.46 -31.20 3.29
N PHE A 319 -4.65 -31.11 2.22
CA PHE A 319 -4.65 -32.04 1.10
C PHE A 319 -3.34 -32.84 0.97
N TRP A 320 -2.47 -32.76 1.98
CA TRP A 320 -1.21 -33.52 2.02
C TRP A 320 -1.47 -34.92 2.57
N SER A 321 -2.12 -35.75 1.75
CA SER A 321 -2.43 -37.16 2.05
C SER A 321 -2.48 -37.99 0.77
N ASP A 322 -2.41 -39.32 0.90
CA ASP A 322 -2.51 -40.25 -0.24
C ASP A 322 -3.95 -40.38 -0.80
N ALA A 323 -4.93 -39.67 -0.26
CA ALA A 323 -6.34 -39.75 -0.63
C ALA A 323 -6.95 -38.39 -1.01
N GLY A 324 -8.13 -38.42 -1.64
CA GLY A 324 -8.89 -37.24 -2.05
C GLY A 324 -8.73 -36.89 -3.53
N ALA A 325 -9.39 -35.81 -3.97
CA ALA A 325 -9.40 -35.39 -5.38
C ALA A 325 -8.06 -34.82 -5.85
N ALA A 326 -7.31 -34.16 -4.96
CA ALA A 326 -5.94 -33.67 -5.19
C ALA A 326 -5.02 -34.23 -4.08
N PRO A 327 -4.64 -35.51 -4.15
CA PRO A 327 -3.73 -36.09 -3.17
C PRO A 327 -2.35 -35.42 -3.26
N ASN A 328 -1.59 -35.49 -2.17
CA ASN A 328 -0.23 -34.95 -2.08
C ASN A 328 -0.12 -33.48 -2.52
N THR A 329 -1.14 -32.67 -2.21
CA THR A 329 -1.15 -31.23 -2.50
C THR A 329 -0.82 -30.45 -1.24
N ARG A 330 0.20 -29.60 -1.31
CA ARG A 330 0.66 -28.76 -0.20
C ARG A 330 0.73 -27.31 -0.63
N TYR A 331 0.17 -26.45 0.22
CA TYR A 331 0.25 -25.00 0.10
C TYR A 331 1.29 -24.49 1.09
N LEU A 332 2.20 -23.63 0.64
CA LEU A 332 3.25 -22.99 1.45
C LEU A 332 3.00 -21.48 1.42
N CYS A 333 2.93 -20.83 2.58
CA CYS A 333 2.76 -19.38 2.62
C CYS A 333 3.58 -18.75 3.74
N ASN A 334 4.41 -17.76 3.38
CA ASN A 334 5.18 -16.93 4.31
C ASN A 334 4.74 -15.45 4.29
N GLY A 335 3.53 -15.18 3.77
CA GLY A 335 3.03 -13.84 3.50
C GLY A 335 3.52 -13.31 2.16
N HIS A 336 4.84 -13.18 1.98
CA HIS A 336 5.46 -12.68 0.75
C HIS A 336 5.42 -13.67 -0.42
N ALA A 337 5.30 -14.95 -0.12
CA ALA A 337 5.19 -16.04 -1.07
C ALA A 337 3.96 -16.91 -0.78
N LEU A 338 3.30 -17.38 -1.84
CA LEU A 338 2.28 -18.43 -1.78
C LEU A 338 2.55 -19.47 -2.87
N ILE A 339 3.01 -20.65 -2.47
CA ILE A 339 3.43 -21.72 -3.38
C ILE A 339 2.50 -22.91 -3.22
N VAL A 340 2.09 -23.47 -4.35
CA VAL A 340 1.26 -24.67 -4.41
C VAL A 340 2.02 -25.77 -5.13
N VAL A 341 2.16 -26.91 -4.46
CA VAL A 341 2.83 -28.09 -4.99
C VAL A 341 1.84 -29.25 -5.04
N GLY A 342 1.88 -30.04 -6.11
CA GLY A 342 1.03 -31.22 -6.25
C GLY A 342 1.47 -32.15 -7.38
N ASP A 343 0.71 -33.22 -7.57
CA ASP A 343 1.00 -34.29 -8.54
C ASP A 343 0.52 -33.91 -9.94
N ALA A 344 1.44 -33.94 -10.91
CA ALA A 344 1.17 -33.64 -12.32
C ALA A 344 0.22 -34.64 -12.98
N ARG A 345 0.07 -35.84 -12.41
CA ARG A 345 -0.83 -36.89 -12.89
C ARG A 345 -2.26 -36.71 -12.37
N SER A 346 -2.48 -35.83 -11.39
CA SER A 346 -3.83 -35.54 -10.89
C SER A 346 -4.56 -34.60 -11.85
N GLU A 347 -5.63 -35.10 -12.46
CA GLU A 347 -6.50 -34.30 -13.33
C GLU A 347 -7.08 -33.08 -12.60
N TYR A 348 -7.44 -33.24 -11.33
CA TYR A 348 -7.98 -32.14 -10.53
C TYR A 348 -6.90 -31.14 -10.12
N PHE A 349 -5.65 -31.56 -9.87
CA PHE A 349 -4.57 -30.61 -9.60
C PHE A 349 -4.30 -29.73 -10.84
N CYS A 350 -4.07 -30.37 -12.00
CA CYS A 350 -3.76 -29.72 -13.27
C CYS A 350 -4.96 -29.08 -13.98
N GLY A 351 -6.19 -29.27 -13.48
CA GLY A 351 -7.42 -28.85 -14.15
C GLY A 351 -7.50 -27.33 -14.37
N PRO A 352 -7.53 -26.84 -15.63
CA PRO A 352 -7.46 -25.41 -15.94
C PRO A 352 -8.77 -24.64 -15.69
N GLU A 353 -9.90 -25.35 -15.57
CA GLU A 353 -11.22 -24.72 -15.38
C GLU A 353 -11.82 -24.93 -13.99
N ARG A 354 -11.65 -26.14 -13.43
CA ARG A 354 -12.29 -26.56 -12.17
C ARG A 354 -11.31 -27.04 -11.10
N GLY A 355 -10.02 -27.14 -11.46
CA GLY A 355 -8.99 -27.73 -10.63
C GLY A 355 -8.23 -26.73 -9.75
N VAL A 356 -7.18 -27.22 -9.10
CA VAL A 356 -6.27 -26.39 -8.27
C VAL A 356 -5.57 -25.34 -9.13
N LEU A 357 -5.21 -25.66 -10.38
CA LEU A 357 -4.65 -24.69 -11.30
C LEU A 357 -5.61 -23.52 -11.58
N ALA A 358 -6.91 -23.79 -11.76
CA ALA A 358 -7.92 -22.74 -11.89
C ALA A 358 -7.99 -21.89 -10.61
N GLN A 359 -8.09 -22.53 -9.44
CA GLN A 359 -8.12 -21.83 -8.16
C GLN A 359 -6.87 -20.96 -7.95
N PHE A 360 -5.69 -21.45 -8.34
CA PHE A 360 -4.42 -20.74 -8.26
C PHE A 360 -4.44 -19.42 -9.05
N ARG A 361 -4.90 -19.46 -10.30
CA ARG A 361 -4.93 -18.29 -11.20
C ARG A 361 -6.05 -17.29 -10.87
N HIS A 362 -7.05 -17.75 -10.13
CA HIS A 362 -8.27 -17.01 -9.82
C HIS A 362 -8.33 -16.67 -8.33
N GLN A 363 -9.02 -17.50 -7.54
CA GLN A 363 -9.30 -17.27 -6.11
C GLN A 363 -8.03 -17.02 -5.27
N HIS A 364 -6.98 -17.83 -5.45
CA HIS A 364 -5.73 -17.69 -4.70
C HIS A 364 -4.92 -16.46 -5.16
N PHE A 365 -5.01 -16.09 -6.44
CA PHE A 365 -4.40 -14.85 -6.92
C PHE A 365 -5.08 -13.63 -6.30
N LEU A 366 -6.42 -13.59 -6.30
CA LEU A 366 -7.18 -12.45 -5.79
C LEU A 366 -7.01 -12.23 -4.29
N LEU A 367 -6.94 -13.29 -3.46
CA LEU A 367 -6.63 -13.11 -2.04
C LEU A 367 -5.21 -12.57 -1.84
N PHE A 368 -4.25 -13.00 -2.65
CA PHE A 368 -2.86 -12.56 -2.58
C PHE A 368 -2.71 -11.10 -3.03
N LEU A 369 -3.45 -10.72 -4.08
CA LEU A 369 -3.60 -9.36 -4.59
C LEU A 369 -4.17 -8.43 -3.50
N ILE A 370 -5.28 -8.82 -2.86
CA ILE A 370 -5.93 -8.04 -1.80
C ILE A 370 -4.94 -7.78 -0.65
N ALA A 371 -4.28 -8.81 -0.15
CA ALA A 371 -3.37 -8.70 0.99
C ALA A 371 -2.18 -7.76 0.69
N HIS A 372 -1.56 -7.88 -0.48
CA HIS A 372 -0.44 -7.02 -0.88
C HIS A 372 -0.88 -5.61 -1.26
N PHE A 373 -2.07 -5.43 -1.83
CA PHE A 373 -2.65 -4.10 -2.04
C PHE A 373 -2.88 -3.37 -0.72
N GLN A 374 -3.47 -4.04 0.26
CA GLN A 374 -3.70 -3.48 1.61
C GLN A 374 -2.38 -3.06 2.26
N LYS A 375 -1.37 -3.95 2.23
CA LYS A 375 -0.04 -3.65 2.77
C LYS A 375 0.62 -2.45 2.09
N ALA A 376 0.68 -2.47 0.76
CA ALA A 376 1.29 -1.41 -0.03
C ALA A 376 0.61 -0.05 0.21
N SER A 377 -0.72 -0.05 0.35
CA SER A 377 -1.50 1.15 0.67
C SER A 377 -1.17 1.71 2.05
N LEU A 378 -1.06 0.84 3.07
CA LEU A 378 -0.68 1.24 4.42
C LEU A 378 0.73 1.86 4.47
N LEU A 379 1.69 1.23 3.80
CA LEU A 379 3.06 1.74 3.70
C LEU A 379 3.11 3.07 2.94
N MET A 380 2.33 3.20 1.85
CA MET A 380 2.16 4.46 1.13
C MET A 380 1.61 5.57 2.03
N PHE A 381 0.56 5.31 2.83
CA PHE A 381 0.02 6.31 3.75
C PHE A 381 1.04 6.71 4.83
N SER A 382 1.78 5.76 5.38
CA SER A 382 2.85 6.03 6.36
C SER A 382 3.92 6.96 5.77
N ASP A 383 4.42 6.64 4.56
CA ASP A 383 5.43 7.44 3.87
C ASP A 383 4.93 8.86 3.54
N GLN A 384 3.67 9.00 3.11
CA GLN A 384 3.06 10.31 2.86
C GLN A 384 3.05 11.24 4.09
N LEU A 385 2.82 10.69 5.29
CA LEU A 385 2.86 11.48 6.53
C LEU A 385 4.28 11.97 6.82
N VAL A 386 5.27 11.11 6.63
CA VAL A 386 6.69 11.44 6.82
C VAL A 386 7.13 12.50 5.81
N GLU A 387 6.74 12.37 4.53
CA GLU A 387 7.01 13.37 3.50
C GLU A 387 6.38 14.73 3.81
N ALA A 388 5.13 14.74 4.30
CA ALA A 388 4.46 15.98 4.71
C ALA A 388 5.19 16.65 5.88
N LEU A 389 5.63 15.87 6.87
CA LEU A 389 6.39 16.38 8.02
C LEU A 389 7.77 16.92 7.63
N LYS A 390 8.49 16.25 6.72
CA LYS A 390 9.80 16.72 6.22
C LYS A 390 9.72 18.08 5.54
N ARG A 391 8.58 18.42 4.93
CA ARG A 391 8.35 19.70 4.24
C ARG A 391 7.83 20.80 5.17
N LEU A 392 7.52 20.48 6.43
CA LEU A 392 6.99 21.43 7.38
C LEU A 392 8.11 22.32 7.95
N ASP A 393 8.11 23.58 7.53
CA ASP A 393 8.68 24.69 8.31
C ASP A 393 7.60 25.29 9.22
N ILE A 394 7.81 25.19 10.54
CA ILE A 394 6.89 25.68 11.58
C ILE A 394 6.82 27.21 11.65
N HIS A 395 7.84 27.91 11.16
CA HIS A 395 7.93 29.36 11.20
C HIS A 395 7.26 30.01 9.99
N SER A 396 7.08 29.25 8.91
CA SER A 396 6.42 29.71 7.69
C SER A 396 4.91 29.43 7.72
N THR A 397 4.10 30.50 7.69
CA THR A 397 2.63 30.37 7.65
C THR A 397 2.13 29.66 6.38
N PRO A 398 2.67 29.91 5.17
CA PRO A 398 2.33 29.12 3.98
C PRO A 398 2.61 27.63 4.15
N SER A 399 3.79 27.27 4.67
CA SER A 399 4.19 25.89 4.94
C SER A 399 3.20 25.16 5.87
N VAL A 400 2.82 25.80 6.98
CA VAL A 400 1.84 25.23 7.92
C VAL A 400 0.46 25.03 7.26
N LYS A 401 0.04 25.94 6.36
CA LYS A 401 -1.23 25.79 5.63
C LYS A 401 -1.18 24.60 4.66
N ASP A 402 -0.08 24.45 3.93
CA ASP A 402 0.11 23.34 2.99
C ASP A 402 0.20 22.00 3.72
N PHE A 403 0.91 21.96 4.85
CA PHE A 403 0.94 20.81 5.73
C PHE A 403 -0.46 20.41 6.23
N LYS A 404 -1.24 21.37 6.76
CA LYS A 404 -2.64 21.13 7.19
C LYS A 404 -3.49 20.56 6.06
N ARG A 405 -3.35 21.07 4.84
CA ARG A 405 -4.08 20.58 3.66
C ARG A 405 -3.65 19.16 3.31
N ALA A 406 -2.35 18.87 3.33
CA ALA A 406 -1.80 17.54 3.02
C ALA A 406 -2.29 16.48 4.02
N ILE A 407 -2.22 16.75 5.33
CA ILE A 407 -2.67 15.82 6.36
C ILE A 407 -4.18 15.56 6.25
N ARG A 408 -5.01 16.59 6.07
CA ARG A 408 -6.46 16.43 5.88
C ARG A 408 -6.79 15.59 4.64
N ALA A 409 -6.11 15.85 3.52
CA ALA A 409 -6.29 15.07 2.29
C ALA A 409 -5.84 13.61 2.46
N SER A 410 -4.77 13.35 3.22
CA SER A 410 -4.34 11.99 3.54
C SER A 410 -5.31 11.28 4.48
N PHE A 411 -5.86 11.97 5.48
CA PHE A 411 -6.89 11.40 6.37
C PHE A 411 -8.18 11.05 5.61
N GLU A 412 -8.68 11.94 4.75
CA GLU A 412 -9.86 11.66 3.91
C GLU A 412 -9.64 10.43 3.03
N ARG A 413 -8.48 10.34 2.36
CA ARG A 413 -8.13 9.17 1.53
C ARG A 413 -7.99 7.90 2.38
N PHE A 414 -7.44 7.99 3.58
CA PHE A 414 -7.32 6.85 4.49
C PHE A 414 -8.67 6.34 4.99
N LEU A 415 -9.64 7.24 5.26
CA LEU A 415 -11.01 6.85 5.59
C LEU A 415 -11.68 6.13 4.41
N ARG A 416 -11.55 6.68 3.19
CA ARG A 416 -12.06 6.01 1.98
C ARG A 416 -11.43 4.64 1.80
N PHE A 417 -10.12 4.52 2.02
CA PHE A 417 -9.40 3.25 1.99
C PHE A 417 -9.95 2.26 3.02
N THR A 418 -10.08 2.69 4.28
CA THR A 418 -10.62 1.84 5.35
C THR A 418 -12.00 1.31 5.01
N HIS A 419 -12.90 2.15 4.50
CA HIS A 419 -14.27 1.73 4.22
C HIS A 419 -14.44 0.93 2.91
N ARG A 420 -13.55 1.11 1.93
CA ARG A 420 -13.68 0.49 0.60
C ARG A 420 -12.78 -0.73 0.40
N TYR A 421 -11.67 -0.83 1.12
CA TYR A 421 -10.59 -1.76 0.82
C TYR A 421 -10.05 -2.53 2.03
N TRP A 422 -10.43 -2.17 3.26
CA TRP A 422 -9.99 -2.88 4.47
C TRP A 422 -10.97 -3.99 4.83
N PHE A 423 -10.53 -5.23 4.69
CA PHE A 423 -11.33 -6.44 4.91
C PHE A 423 -10.58 -7.38 5.86
N HIS A 424 -11.22 -7.80 6.95
CA HIS A 424 -10.65 -8.80 7.87
C HIS A 424 -10.92 -10.22 7.38
N GLU A 425 -12.09 -10.43 6.79
CA GLU A 425 -12.47 -11.68 6.14
C GLU A 425 -12.81 -11.39 4.68
N ILE A 426 -12.52 -12.33 3.79
CA ILE A 426 -12.83 -12.15 2.36
C ILE A 426 -13.70 -13.26 1.78
N SER A 427 -13.83 -14.39 2.49
CA SER A 427 -14.51 -15.60 2.02
C SER A 427 -14.97 -16.46 3.19
N GLU A 428 -16.10 -17.13 3.04
CA GLU A 428 -16.55 -18.21 3.95
C GLU A 428 -16.09 -19.61 3.50
N GLN A 429 -15.55 -19.72 2.28
CA GLN A 429 -14.99 -20.98 1.83
C GLN A 429 -13.74 -21.30 2.66
N ALA A 430 -13.79 -22.43 3.36
CA ALA A 430 -12.83 -22.76 4.40
C ALA A 430 -11.35 -22.68 3.95
N GLN A 431 -11.06 -23.07 2.70
CA GLN A 431 -9.70 -23.02 2.14
C GLN A 431 -9.26 -21.58 1.84
N VAL A 432 -10.07 -20.82 1.11
CA VAL A 432 -9.77 -19.41 0.76
C VAL A 432 -9.61 -18.58 2.03
N ARG A 433 -10.49 -18.78 3.02
CA ARG A 433 -10.40 -18.13 4.33
C ARG A 433 -9.09 -18.47 5.05
N ALA A 434 -8.72 -19.75 5.11
CA ALA A 434 -7.49 -20.19 5.78
C ALA A 434 -6.24 -19.63 5.11
N LEU A 435 -6.15 -19.68 3.78
CA LEU A 435 -5.01 -19.15 3.03
C LEU A 435 -4.91 -17.63 3.13
N SER A 436 -6.04 -16.92 3.07
CA SER A 436 -6.10 -15.48 3.30
C SER A 436 -5.57 -15.12 4.69
N HIS A 437 -6.07 -15.77 5.74
CA HIS A 437 -5.64 -15.52 7.11
C HIS A 437 -4.14 -15.82 7.29
N LEU A 438 -3.64 -16.93 6.72
CA LEU A 438 -2.23 -17.28 6.76
C LEU A 438 -1.36 -16.19 6.11
N CYS A 439 -1.77 -15.70 4.92
CA CYS A 439 -1.08 -14.65 4.21
C CYS A 439 -1.08 -13.32 4.98
N THR A 440 -2.24 -12.84 5.43
CA THR A 440 -2.37 -11.56 6.15
C THR A 440 -1.66 -11.57 7.50
N THR A 441 -1.66 -12.71 8.20
CA THR A 441 -0.93 -12.89 9.47
C THR A 441 0.56 -12.75 9.27
N HIS A 442 1.14 -13.47 8.29
CA HIS A 442 2.57 -13.39 8.01
C HIS A 442 3.00 -12.02 7.48
N LEU A 443 2.11 -11.31 6.78
CA LEU A 443 2.37 -9.92 6.35
C LEU A 443 2.25 -8.90 7.47
N GLY A 444 1.69 -9.26 8.64
CA GLY A 444 1.52 -8.37 9.78
C GLY A 444 0.56 -7.21 9.50
N LEU A 445 -0.51 -7.46 8.74
CA LEU A 445 -1.41 -6.39 8.27
C LEU A 445 -2.14 -5.67 9.41
N ASP A 446 -2.71 -6.40 10.39
CA ASP A 446 -3.48 -5.77 11.47
C ASP A 446 -2.63 -4.85 12.37
N PRO A 447 -1.43 -5.25 12.84
CA PRO A 447 -0.54 -4.34 13.56
C PRO A 447 -0.16 -3.11 12.74
N LEU A 448 0.15 -3.28 11.45
CA LEU A 448 0.51 -2.18 10.56
C LEU A 448 -0.66 -1.20 10.37
N TYR A 449 -1.89 -1.70 10.22
CA TYR A 449 -3.09 -0.88 10.13
C TYR A 449 -3.31 -0.05 11.39
N ALA A 450 -3.19 -0.68 12.57
CA ALA A 450 -3.34 0.00 13.84
C ALA A 450 -2.32 1.14 13.99
N GLU A 451 -1.05 0.88 13.68
CA GLU A 451 0.03 1.88 13.73
C GLU A 451 -0.24 3.07 12.79
N VAL A 452 -0.60 2.80 11.54
CA VAL A 452 -0.88 3.87 10.55
C VAL A 452 -2.09 4.70 10.97
N LYS A 453 -3.15 4.04 11.45
CA LYS A 453 -4.36 4.70 11.93
C LYS A 453 -4.07 5.63 13.11
N GLU A 454 -3.30 5.17 14.09
CA GLU A 454 -2.89 5.95 15.26
C GLU A 454 -2.08 7.18 14.83
N ARG A 455 -1.04 6.99 13.99
CA ARG A 455 -0.20 8.09 13.49
C ARG A 455 -0.99 9.17 12.76
N ILE A 456 -1.97 8.79 11.94
CA ILE A 456 -2.81 9.78 11.24
C ILE A 456 -3.71 10.52 12.22
N ALA A 457 -4.30 9.81 13.19
CA ALA A 457 -5.18 10.41 14.20
C ALA A 457 -4.43 11.40 15.11
N ASP A 458 -3.22 11.06 15.53
CA ASP A 458 -2.35 11.92 16.33
C ASP A 458 -2.01 13.22 15.58
N MET A 459 -1.67 13.09 14.30
CA MET A 459 -1.35 14.25 13.46
C MET A 459 -2.55 15.18 13.28
N ASN A 460 -3.75 14.62 13.10
CA ASN A 460 -4.96 15.43 13.00
C ASN A 460 -5.28 16.16 14.33
N THR A 461 -5.15 15.47 15.46
CA THR A 461 -5.35 16.05 16.80
C THR A 461 -4.36 17.18 17.10
N TYR A 462 -3.09 17.01 16.69
CA TYR A 462 -2.08 18.06 16.80
C TYR A 462 -2.48 19.31 16.00
N LEU A 463 -2.98 19.14 14.77
CA LEU A 463 -3.39 20.27 13.92
C LEU A 463 -4.57 21.05 14.50
N ASP A 464 -5.54 20.35 15.07
CA ASP A 464 -6.70 20.97 15.72
C ASP A 464 -6.24 21.79 16.94
N THR A 465 -5.35 21.22 17.76
CA THR A 465 -4.77 21.91 18.93
C THR A 465 -3.96 23.17 18.54
N ASP A 466 -3.10 23.09 17.51
CA ASP A 466 -2.37 24.27 17.01
C ASP A 466 -3.33 25.33 16.43
N SER A 467 -4.40 24.92 15.74
CA SER A 467 -5.38 25.85 15.19
C SER A 467 -6.09 26.65 16.28
N LEU A 468 -6.49 25.98 17.37
CA LEU A 468 -7.11 26.62 18.54
C LEU A 468 -6.16 27.60 19.21
N ARG A 469 -4.88 27.22 19.38
CA ARG A 469 -3.85 28.09 19.97
C ARG A 469 -3.62 29.36 19.15
N ARG A 470 -3.58 29.26 17.83
CA ARG A 470 -3.39 30.43 16.94
C ARG A 470 -4.64 31.30 16.82
N GLN A 471 -5.84 30.71 16.87
CA GLN A 471 -7.09 31.46 16.94
C GLN A 471 -7.15 32.26 18.24
N ALA A 472 -6.84 31.64 19.37
CA ALA A 472 -6.78 32.32 20.66
C ALA A 472 -5.81 33.51 20.62
N SER A 473 -4.60 33.36 20.07
CA SER A 473 -3.64 34.46 19.98
C SER A 473 -4.09 35.60 19.05
N THR A 474 -4.81 35.29 17.96
CA THR A 474 -5.38 36.28 17.04
C THR A 474 -6.52 37.04 17.71
N VAL A 475 -7.42 36.33 18.41
CA VAL A 475 -8.50 36.94 19.19
C VAL A 475 -7.92 37.86 20.25
N VAL A 476 -6.89 37.42 20.99
CA VAL A 476 -6.21 38.28 21.98
C VAL A 476 -5.68 39.57 21.32
N ARG A 477 -5.05 39.48 20.16
CA ARG A 477 -4.55 40.68 19.45
C ARG A 477 -5.67 41.61 19.01
N LEU A 478 -6.77 41.06 18.48
CA LEU A 478 -7.95 41.84 18.10
C LEU A 478 -8.61 42.51 19.32
N THR A 479 -8.72 41.79 20.44
CA THR A 479 -9.24 42.33 21.70
C THR A 479 -8.38 43.49 22.20
N VAL A 480 -7.04 43.36 22.17
CA VAL A 480 -6.12 44.44 22.55
C VAL A 480 -6.34 45.68 21.67
N VAL A 481 -6.39 45.51 20.35
CA VAL A 481 -6.63 46.61 19.40
C VAL A 481 -7.99 47.26 19.63
N THR A 482 -9.03 46.45 19.85
CA THR A 482 -10.40 46.93 20.10
C THR A 482 -10.48 47.68 21.42
N LEU A 483 -9.79 47.24 22.46
CA LEU A 483 -9.72 47.93 23.74
C LEU A 483 -9.08 49.31 23.61
N PHE A 484 -7.89 49.39 23.01
CA PHE A 484 -7.22 50.67 22.80
C PHE A 484 -8.04 51.58 21.88
N GLY A 485 -8.68 51.02 20.85
CA GLY A 485 -9.60 51.74 19.99
C GLY A 485 -10.84 52.25 20.72
N LEU A 486 -11.43 51.46 21.62
CA LEU A 486 -12.58 51.87 22.44
C LEU A 486 -12.19 52.99 23.41
N ILE A 487 -11.05 52.86 24.08
CA ILE A 487 -10.54 53.91 24.97
C ILE A 487 -10.33 55.21 24.18
N GLY A 488 -9.69 55.13 23.00
CA GLY A 488 -9.47 56.28 22.13
C GLY A 488 -10.78 56.91 21.67
N THR A 489 -11.70 56.12 21.12
CA THR A 489 -12.98 56.60 20.56
C THR A 489 -13.90 57.19 21.62
N VAL A 490 -13.98 56.61 22.82
CA VAL A 490 -14.78 57.17 23.94
C VAL A 490 -14.15 58.47 24.44
N THR A 491 -12.83 58.50 24.61
CA THR A 491 -12.14 59.71 25.09
C THR A 491 -12.24 60.86 24.09
N THR A 492 -12.04 60.60 22.80
CA THR A 492 -12.18 61.61 21.74
C THR A 492 -13.64 61.96 21.49
N GLY A 493 -14.56 61.00 21.54
CA GLY A 493 -16.00 61.22 21.40
C GLY A 493 -16.54 62.13 22.48
N PHE A 494 -16.11 61.97 23.74
CA PHE A 494 -16.47 62.87 24.83
C PHE A 494 -16.07 64.32 24.54
N LEU A 495 -14.86 64.55 24.00
CA LEU A 495 -14.43 65.89 23.61
C LEU A 495 -15.13 66.44 22.36
N GLY A 496 -15.51 65.57 21.43
CA GLY A 496 -16.23 65.94 20.21
C GLY A 496 -17.72 66.24 20.44
N MET A 497 -18.30 65.70 21.51
CA MET A 497 -19.64 66.04 21.96
C MET A 497 -19.61 67.38 22.69
N ASN A 498 -20.30 68.38 22.16
CA ASN A 498 -20.42 69.72 22.77
C ASN A 498 -21.39 69.70 23.98
N LEU A 499 -21.21 68.76 24.91
CA LEU A 499 -22.05 68.51 26.08
C LEU A 499 -21.77 69.48 27.23
N LEU A 500 -20.53 69.93 27.34
CA LEU A 500 -20.12 71.06 28.14
C LEU A 500 -19.89 72.19 27.13
N ALA A 501 -20.46 73.38 27.34
CA ALA A 501 -20.28 74.55 26.46
C ALA A 501 -18.82 75.07 26.56
N GLU A 502 -17.87 74.23 26.15
CA GLU A 502 -16.44 74.31 26.40
C GLU A 502 -15.69 74.60 25.08
N ALA A 503 -16.42 74.96 24.01
CA ALA A 503 -15.86 75.30 22.71
C ALA A 503 -14.82 76.44 22.81
N ASP A 504 -15.10 77.44 23.65
CA ASP A 504 -14.26 78.64 23.88
C ASP A 504 -13.27 78.51 25.05
N ALA A 505 -13.17 77.32 25.67
CA ALA A 505 -12.27 77.14 26.81
C ALA A 505 -10.79 76.99 26.38
N PRO A 506 -9.85 77.48 27.21
CA PRO A 506 -8.42 77.42 26.91
C PRO A 506 -7.91 75.96 26.83
N LEU A 507 -6.95 75.70 25.93
CA LEU A 507 -6.44 74.37 25.58
C LEU A 507 -6.00 73.53 26.80
N TRP A 508 -5.48 74.16 27.85
CA TRP A 508 -5.04 73.47 29.07
C TRP A 508 -6.22 72.82 29.82
N ARG A 509 -7.41 73.43 29.83
CA ARG A 509 -8.60 72.89 30.50
C ARG A 509 -9.16 71.71 29.72
N LYS A 510 -9.12 71.77 28.39
CA LYS A 510 -9.45 70.63 27.50
C LYS A 510 -8.48 69.46 27.70
N ALA A 511 -7.20 69.74 27.90
CA ALA A 511 -6.18 68.73 28.19
C ALA A 511 -6.41 68.03 29.56
N ILE A 512 -6.83 68.77 30.59
CA ILE A 512 -7.18 68.18 31.90
C ILE A 512 -8.39 67.26 31.77
N TRP A 513 -9.48 67.71 31.14
CA TRP A 513 -10.67 66.89 30.94
C TRP A 513 -10.38 65.65 30.07
N PHE A 514 -9.54 65.79 29.04
CA PHE A 514 -9.03 64.66 28.28
C PHE A 514 -8.32 63.64 29.19
N GLY A 515 -7.41 64.09 30.04
CA GLY A 515 -6.68 63.22 30.97
C GLY A 515 -7.59 62.50 31.94
N VAL A 516 -8.57 63.20 32.53
CA VAL A 516 -9.55 62.61 33.47
C VAL A 516 -10.40 61.54 32.79
N VAL A 517 -10.96 61.85 31.61
CA VAL A 517 -11.80 60.91 30.86
C VAL A 517 -10.99 59.74 30.34
N PHE A 518 -9.76 59.98 29.88
CA PHE A 518 -8.85 58.93 29.42
C PHE A 518 -8.52 57.96 30.56
N ILE A 519 -8.16 58.46 31.74
CA ILE A 519 -7.84 57.63 32.92
C ILE A 519 -9.07 56.85 33.37
N ALA A 520 -10.23 57.50 33.48
CA ALA A 520 -11.47 56.85 33.90
C ALA A 520 -11.90 55.76 32.90
N THR A 521 -11.83 56.05 31.60
CA THR A 521 -12.17 55.10 30.53
C THR A 521 -11.19 53.94 30.49
N THR A 522 -9.88 54.20 30.63
CA THR A 522 -8.85 53.15 30.68
C THR A 522 -9.07 52.24 31.89
N TRP A 523 -9.30 52.83 33.07
CA TRP A 523 -9.56 52.08 34.30
C TRP A 523 -10.83 51.22 34.17
N LEU A 524 -11.92 51.79 33.67
CA LEU A 524 -13.18 51.08 33.46
C LEU A 524 -13.01 49.94 32.45
N THR A 525 -12.30 50.18 31.35
CA THR A 525 -12.11 49.17 30.30
C THR A 525 -11.24 48.01 30.79
N LEU A 526 -10.14 48.30 31.50
CA LEU A 526 -9.30 47.28 32.12
C LEU A 526 -10.04 46.50 33.22
N TYR A 527 -10.80 47.20 34.06
CA TYR A 527 -11.62 46.57 35.10
C TYR A 527 -12.66 45.63 34.50
N THR A 528 -13.33 46.06 33.43
CA THR A 528 -14.30 45.23 32.70
C THR A 528 -13.63 44.02 32.06
N MET A 529 -12.42 44.18 31.51
CA MET A 529 -11.66 43.05 30.94
C MET A 529 -11.30 42.01 32.00
N ILE A 530 -10.78 42.44 33.16
CA ILE A 530 -10.42 41.54 34.27
C ILE A 530 -11.63 40.74 34.76
N LYS A 531 -12.83 41.32 34.68
CA LYS A 531 -14.09 40.68 35.07
C LYS A 531 -14.87 40.03 33.92
N SER A 532 -14.35 40.08 32.68
CA SER A 532 -15.08 39.72 31.47
C SER A 532 -15.62 38.29 31.48
N GLN A 533 -14.85 37.32 31.98
CA GLN A 533 -15.29 35.92 32.05
C GLN A 533 -16.52 35.75 32.96
N ARG A 534 -16.51 36.38 34.13
CA ARG A 534 -17.66 36.37 35.05
C ARG A 534 -18.86 37.12 34.49
N LEU A 535 -18.61 38.17 33.71
CA LEU A 535 -19.65 38.92 33.02
C LEU A 535 -20.32 38.05 31.94
N SER A 536 -19.53 37.25 31.21
CA SER A 536 -20.03 36.29 30.21
C SER A 536 -20.87 35.20 30.87
N ASP A 537 -20.39 34.59 31.96
CA ASP A 537 -21.14 33.59 32.73
C ASP A 537 -22.49 34.15 33.23
N PHE A 538 -22.51 35.43 33.62
CA PHE A 538 -23.73 36.13 34.00
C PHE A 538 -24.70 36.31 32.82
N ILE A 539 -24.21 36.67 31.63
CA ILE A 539 -25.03 36.83 30.42
C ILE A 539 -25.63 35.48 30.00
N ASP A 540 -24.86 34.39 30.05
CA ASP A 540 -25.35 33.04 29.78
C ASP A 540 -26.42 32.61 30.80
N ALA A 541 -26.23 32.95 32.07
CA ALA A 541 -27.25 32.75 33.11
C ALA A 541 -28.50 33.64 32.90
N LEU A 542 -28.35 34.81 32.26
CA LEU A 542 -29.46 35.70 31.96
C LEU A 542 -30.32 35.16 30.80
N SER A 543 -29.69 34.56 29.77
CA SER A 543 -30.36 34.02 28.58
C SER A 543 -31.01 32.64 28.81
N ASN A 544 -30.63 31.94 29.87
CA ASN A 544 -31.21 30.64 30.21
C ASN A 544 -32.59 30.80 30.88
N ASP A 545 -33.66 30.48 30.14
CA ASP A 545 -35.06 30.60 30.57
C ASP A 545 -35.45 29.65 31.72
N ARG A 546 -34.59 28.70 32.08
CA ARG A 546 -34.82 27.78 33.22
C ARG A 546 -34.41 28.36 34.57
N LEU A 547 -33.73 29.51 34.60
CA LEU A 547 -33.28 30.13 35.85
C LEU A 547 -34.34 31.09 36.41
N SER A 548 -34.71 30.86 37.68
CA SER A 548 -35.58 31.78 38.42
C SER A 548 -34.92 33.15 38.60
N VAL A 549 -35.73 34.19 38.81
CA VAL A 549 -35.25 35.58 39.03
C VAL A 549 -34.21 35.68 40.16
N ARG A 550 -34.34 34.84 41.21
CA ARG A 550 -33.34 34.72 42.28
C ARG A 550 -32.02 34.11 41.80
N GLY A 551 -32.08 33.13 40.89
CA GLY A 551 -30.89 32.56 40.24
C GLY A 551 -30.14 33.57 39.37
N LYS A 552 -30.87 34.42 38.62
CA LYS A 552 -30.29 35.50 37.82
C LYS A 552 -29.63 36.58 38.69
N LEU A 553 -30.26 36.99 39.79
CA LEU A 553 -29.68 37.93 40.77
C LEU A 553 -28.46 37.34 41.52
N ALA A 554 -28.47 36.05 41.82
CA ALA A 554 -27.33 35.38 42.44
C ALA A 554 -26.13 35.24 41.49
N ALA A 555 -26.38 35.07 40.19
CA ALA A 555 -25.35 35.09 39.15
C ALA A 555 -24.72 36.49 39.02
N LEU A 556 -25.55 37.55 39.05
CA LEU A 556 -25.10 38.95 39.10
C LEU A 556 -24.15 39.15 40.31
N ALA A 557 -24.60 38.83 41.53
CA ALA A 557 -23.79 39.01 42.74
C ALA A 557 -22.44 38.25 42.72
N ARG A 558 -22.34 37.14 41.97
CA ARG A 558 -21.12 36.32 41.85
C ARG A 558 -20.01 37.00 41.04
N VAL A 559 -20.35 37.90 40.12
CA VAL A 559 -19.38 38.68 39.34
C VAL A 559 -18.44 39.50 40.26
N TRP A 560 -19.01 40.08 41.31
CA TRP A 560 -18.33 41.01 42.21
C TRP A 560 -17.75 40.40 43.50
N ARG A 561 -18.03 39.13 43.82
CA ARG A 561 -17.42 38.46 44.99
C ARG A 561 -15.95 38.09 44.74
N PRO A 562 -14.99 38.50 45.60
CA PRO A 562 -13.62 37.98 45.57
C PRO A 562 -13.59 36.56 46.18
N GLY A 563 -12.91 35.61 45.54
CA GLY A 563 -12.64 34.28 46.09
C GLY A 563 -13.71 33.22 45.83
N SER A 564 -13.51 32.45 44.75
CA SER A 564 -13.81 31.01 44.67
C SER A 564 -13.21 30.49 43.36
N ASP A 565 -11.88 30.56 43.28
CA ASP A 565 -11.11 29.54 42.56
C ASP A 565 -10.58 28.58 43.62
#